data_AF-A0A135VEU1-F1
#
_entry.id   AF-A0A135VEU1-F1
#
_cell.length_a   1.000
_cell.length_b   1.000
_cell.length_c   1.000
_cell.angle_alpha   90.00
_cell.angle_beta   90.00
_cell.angle_gamma   90.00
#
_symmetry.space_group_name_H-M   'P 1'
#
loop_
_entity.id
_entity.type
_entity.pdbx_description
1 polymer ?
#
loop_
_entity_poly.entity_id
_entity_poly.type
_entity_poly.pdbx_seq_one_letter_code
_entity_poly.pdbx_strand_id
1 'polypeptide(L)'
;MKQLGEFVLDLGHKKRMPVEVLVDNDNTLILIDCNCCEEFISRRLPGGVLIPIATALKTFFESRGMRNIDVNVSGLLMRRTYKGIMNEADLPEMTKELENAVSKFTKKRKR
;
A
#
# COMPACT_ATOMS: atom_id res chain seq x y z
N MET A 1 -1.53 15.57 12.22
CA MET A 1 -1.73 14.48 11.24
C MET A 1 -3.00 14.80 10.47
N LYS A 2 -2.95 14.77 9.14
CA LYS A 2 -4.04 15.09 8.21
C LYS A 2 -4.30 13.86 7.35
N GLN A 3 -5.57 13.47 7.19
CA GLN A 3 -5.95 12.45 6.20
C GLN A 3 -5.95 13.09 4.82
N LEU A 4 -5.22 12.47 3.90
CA LEU A 4 -5.02 12.96 2.55
C LEU A 4 -6.00 12.27 1.59
N GLY A 5 -6.30 11.00 1.83
CA GLY A 5 -7.36 10.27 1.13
C GLY A 5 -7.51 8.82 1.59
N GLU A 6 -8.57 8.19 1.11
CA GLU A 6 -8.87 6.78 1.32
C GLU A 6 -9.34 6.17 -0.01
N PHE A 7 -8.92 4.95 -0.29
CA PHE A 7 -9.39 4.18 -1.45
C PHE A 7 -9.35 2.68 -1.14
N VAL A 8 -9.97 1.89 -2.00
CA VAL A 8 -10.08 0.44 -1.82
C VAL A 8 -9.44 -0.26 -3.02
N LEU A 9 -8.45 -1.10 -2.75
CA LEU A 9 -7.85 -1.97 -3.76
C LEU A 9 -8.73 -3.21 -3.97
N ASP A 10 -9.14 -3.45 -5.21
CA ASP A 10 -9.81 -4.68 -5.62
C ASP A 10 -8.79 -5.78 -5.91
N LEU A 11 -8.76 -6.79 -5.04
CA LEU A 11 -7.87 -7.94 -5.14
C LEU A 11 -8.50 -9.09 -5.95
N GLY A 12 -9.71 -8.91 -6.47
CA GLY A 12 -10.51 -9.97 -7.08
C GLY A 12 -11.16 -10.90 -6.05
N HIS A 13 -11.97 -11.85 -6.51
CA HIS A 13 -12.65 -12.84 -5.66
C HIS A 13 -13.48 -12.23 -4.50
N LYS A 14 -14.07 -11.04 -4.72
CA LYS A 14 -14.81 -10.24 -3.72
C LYS A 14 -13.95 -9.76 -2.53
N LYS A 15 -12.62 -9.83 -2.63
CA LYS A 15 -11.70 -9.33 -1.60
C LYS A 15 -11.39 -7.85 -1.87
N ARG A 16 -11.66 -7.01 -0.89
CA ARG A 16 -11.47 -5.55 -0.92
C ARG A 16 -10.52 -5.14 0.18
N MET A 17 -9.48 -4.41 -0.15
CA MET A 17 -8.45 -4.00 0.78
C MET A 17 -8.43 -2.47 0.91
N PRO A 18 -8.94 -1.93 2.02
CA PRO A 18 -8.88 -0.50 2.30
C PRO A 18 -7.43 -0.02 2.42
N VAL A 19 -7.17 1.15 1.85
CA VAL A 19 -5.91 1.88 1.96
C VAL A 19 -6.20 3.32 2.34
N GLU A 20 -5.58 3.76 3.42
CA GLU A 20 -5.66 5.12 3.93
C GLU A 20 -4.30 5.81 3.82
N VAL A 21 -4.32 7.06 3.38
CA VAL A 21 -3.13 7.90 3.28
C VAL A 21 -3.23 9.05 4.25
N LEU A 22 -2.28 9.10 5.18
CA LEU A 22 -2.14 10.17 6.14
C LEU A 22 -0.84 10.92 5.87
N VAL A 23 -0.82 12.21 6.19
CA VAL A 23 0.40 13.00 6.24
C VAL A 23 0.54 13.65 7.61
N ASP A 24 1.77 13.72 8.09
CA ASP A 24 2.15 14.56 9.22
C ASP A 24 3.02 15.73 8.74
N ASN A 25 3.74 16.38 9.65
CA ASN A 25 4.55 17.55 9.31
C ASN A 25 5.70 17.24 8.35
N ASP A 26 6.14 15.98 8.27
CA ASP A 26 7.38 15.58 7.61
C ASP A 26 7.27 14.25 6.84
N ASN A 27 6.21 13.50 7.06
CA ASN A 27 6.07 12.11 6.63
C ASN A 27 4.71 11.85 5.99
N THR A 28 4.71 10.89 5.09
CA THR A 28 3.51 10.27 4.54
C THR A 28 3.39 8.87 5.11
N LEU A 29 2.23 8.56 5.67
CA LEU A 29 1.89 7.27 6.23
C LEU A 29 0.84 6.61 5.35
N ILE A 30 1.12 5.36 4.98
CA ILE A 30 0.20 4.51 4.22
C ILE A 30 -0.26 3.40 5.15
N LEU A 31 -1.56 3.37 5.44
CA LEU A 31 -2.19 2.31 6.19
C LEU A 31 -2.93 1.39 5.22
N ILE A 32 -2.70 0.09 5.35
CA ILE A 32 -3.31 -0.94 4.52
C ILE A 32 -4.01 -1.92 5.46
N ASP A 33 -5.34 -2.01 5.35
CA ASP A 33 -6.13 -2.96 6.10
C ASP A 33 -6.23 -4.29 5.36
N CYS A 34 -5.45 -5.27 5.81
CA CYS A 34 -5.38 -6.59 5.21
C CYS A 34 -6.41 -7.58 5.81
N ASN A 35 -7.46 -7.11 6.48
CA ASN A 35 -8.48 -7.98 7.08
C ASN A 35 -9.15 -8.92 6.05
N CYS A 36 -9.28 -8.48 4.80
CA CYS A 36 -9.78 -9.34 3.71
C CYS A 36 -8.83 -10.49 3.32
N CYS A 37 -7.57 -10.43 3.74
CA CYS A 37 -6.49 -11.33 3.31
C CYS A 37 -5.44 -11.55 4.41
N GLU A 38 -5.83 -12.15 5.53
CA GLU A 38 -4.90 -12.52 6.62
C GLU A 38 -3.72 -13.40 6.14
N GLU A 39 -3.95 -14.17 5.08
CA GLU A 39 -2.94 -14.97 4.36
C GLU A 39 -1.79 -14.15 3.77
N PHE A 40 -1.97 -12.83 3.59
CA PHE A 40 -0.91 -11.95 3.10
C PHE A 40 0.01 -11.46 4.23
N ILE A 41 -0.49 -11.39 5.46
CA ILE A 41 0.29 -10.99 6.65
C ILE A 41 0.95 -12.20 7.33
N SER A 42 0.23 -13.33 7.39
CA SER A 42 0.66 -14.53 8.11
C SER A 42 1.66 -15.37 7.31
N ARG A 43 2.94 -14.99 7.36
CA ARG A 43 4.15 -15.86 7.26
C ARG A 43 5.37 -14.97 7.01
N ARG A 44 5.88 -14.30 8.06
CA ARG A 44 7.23 -13.70 8.12
C ARG A 44 7.76 -13.17 6.77
N LEU A 45 6.99 -12.32 6.07
CA LEU A 45 7.16 -11.87 4.66
C LEU A 45 8.19 -12.69 3.81
N PRO A 46 7.76 -13.72 3.05
CA PRO A 46 8.07 -13.72 1.61
C PRO A 46 7.00 -14.46 0.75
N GLY A 47 6.48 -13.78 -0.28
CA GLY A 47 5.78 -14.41 -1.43
C GLY A 47 4.31 -14.03 -1.67
N GLY A 48 3.68 -13.24 -0.80
CA GLY A 48 2.27 -12.83 -0.91
C GLY A 48 2.02 -11.55 -1.72
N VAL A 49 0.75 -11.23 -2.02
CA VAL A 49 0.26 -10.02 -2.72
C VAL A 49 0.81 -8.70 -2.14
N LEU A 50 1.18 -8.70 -0.86
CA LEU A 50 1.81 -7.55 -0.21
C LEU A 50 3.18 -7.19 -0.82
N ILE A 51 3.89 -8.12 -1.47
CA ILE A 51 5.15 -7.79 -2.17
C ILE A 51 4.89 -6.83 -3.34
N PRO A 52 4.01 -7.14 -4.31
CA PRO A 52 3.66 -6.20 -5.38
C PRO A 52 3.28 -4.80 -4.88
N ILE A 53 2.47 -4.73 -3.82
CA ILE A 53 2.02 -3.46 -3.23
C ILE A 53 3.18 -2.73 -2.56
N ALA A 54 3.96 -3.44 -1.74
CA ALA A 54 5.15 -2.91 -1.10
C ALA A 54 6.16 -2.38 -2.12
N THR A 55 6.38 -3.11 -3.21
CA THR A 55 7.26 -2.71 -4.30
C THR A 55 6.70 -1.51 -5.05
N ALA A 56 5.42 -1.49 -5.38
CA ALA A 56 4.78 -0.36 -6.05
C ALA A 56 4.85 0.92 -5.20
N LEU A 57 4.53 0.84 -3.90
CA LEU A 57 4.70 1.97 -2.98
C LEU A 57 6.16 2.42 -2.93
N LYS A 58 7.10 1.48 -2.79
CA LYS A 58 8.53 1.80 -2.79
C LYS A 58 8.93 2.58 -4.04
N THR A 59 8.61 2.06 -5.24
CA THR A 59 8.92 2.71 -6.51
C THR A 59 8.27 4.09 -6.63
N PHE A 60 6.99 4.20 -6.23
CA PHE A 60 6.22 5.45 -6.31
C PHE A 60 6.79 6.55 -5.43
N PHE A 61 7.20 6.22 -4.20
CA PHE A 61 7.77 7.18 -3.26
C PHE A 61 9.23 7.49 -3.57
N GLU A 62 10.05 6.50 -3.96
CA GLU A 62 11.45 6.72 -4.32
C GLU A 62 11.59 7.59 -5.58
N SER A 63 10.70 7.46 -6.56
CA SER A 63 10.71 8.34 -7.74
C SER A 63 10.44 9.82 -7.40
N ARG A 64 9.87 10.08 -6.23
CA ARG A 64 9.58 11.42 -5.68
C ARG A 64 10.60 11.86 -4.63
N GLY A 65 11.72 11.15 -4.50
CA GLY A 65 12.77 11.44 -3.52
C GLY A 65 12.37 11.11 -2.07
N MET A 66 11.28 10.38 -1.86
CA MET A 66 10.82 9.97 -0.54
C MET A 66 11.37 8.59 -0.20
N ARG A 67 11.87 8.43 1.03
CA ARG A 67 12.44 7.16 1.51
C ARG A 67 11.53 6.51 2.53
N ASN A 68 11.40 5.18 2.48
CA ASN A 68 10.74 4.45 3.55
C ASN A 68 11.61 4.51 4.82
N ILE A 69 11.02 4.94 5.94
CA ILE A 69 11.72 5.07 7.24
C ILE A 69 11.18 4.13 8.30
N ASP A 70 9.97 3.62 8.13
CA ASP A 70 9.37 2.67 9.07
C ASP A 70 8.37 1.76 8.34
N VAL A 71 8.30 0.52 8.83
CA VAL A 71 7.28 -0.45 8.46
C VAL A 71 6.80 -1.11 9.74
N ASN A 72 5.54 -0.86 10.09
CA ASN A 72 4.90 -1.44 11.25
C ASN A 72 3.77 -2.37 10.79
N VAL A 73 3.69 -3.57 11.36
CA VAL A 73 2.59 -4.51 11.13
C VAL A 73 1.98 -4.82 12.49
N SER A 74 0.72 -4.47 12.68
CA SER A 74 -0.01 -4.69 13.93
C SER A 74 -1.30 -5.45 13.62
N GLY A 75 -1.34 -6.73 13.98
CA GLY A 75 -2.44 -7.61 13.61
C GLY A 75 -2.62 -7.68 12.09
N LEU A 76 -3.77 -7.21 11.60
CA LEU A 76 -4.14 -7.20 10.19
C LEU A 76 -3.88 -5.86 9.48
N LEU A 77 -3.32 -4.89 10.20
CA LEU A 77 -2.99 -3.57 9.67
C LEU A 77 -1.49 -3.48 9.37
N MET A 78 -1.17 -3.05 8.15
CA MET A 78 0.18 -2.70 7.75
C MET A 78 0.30 -1.19 7.60
N ARG A 79 1.25 -0.58 8.29
CA ARG A 79 1.60 0.83 8.18
C ARG A 79 2.99 0.99 7.58
N ARG A 80 3.12 1.82 6.57
CA ARG A 80 4.41 2.23 6.01
C ARG A 80 4.58 3.73 6.14
N THR A 81 5.73 4.16 6.65
CA THR A 81 6.05 5.57 6.81
C THR A 81 7.14 5.93 5.81
N TYR A 82 6.91 7.00 5.05
CA TYR A 82 7.83 7.57 4.09
C TYR A 82 8.22 8.98 4.53
N LYS A 83 9.52 9.30 4.51
CA LYS A 83 10.00 10.66 4.78
C LYS A 83 9.73 11.52 3.54
N GLY A 84 8.96 12.59 3.72
CA GLY A 84 8.42 13.44 2.65
C GLY A 84 6.90 13.55 2.72
N ILE A 85 6.37 14.67 2.26
CA ILE A 85 4.94 14.96 2.25
C ILE A 85 4.40 14.74 0.84
N MET A 86 3.47 13.82 0.69
CA MET A 86 2.73 13.62 -0.56
C MET A 86 1.64 14.68 -0.72
N ASN A 87 1.33 15.07 -1.97
CA ASN A 87 0.23 16.00 -2.25
C ASN A 87 -1.04 15.25 -2.62
N GLU A 88 -2.20 15.89 -2.45
CA GLU A 88 -3.50 15.33 -2.86
C GLU A 88 -3.56 15.03 -4.37
N ALA A 89 -2.85 15.81 -5.19
CA ALA A 89 -2.76 15.59 -6.63
C ALA A 89 -2.04 14.27 -7.01
N ASP A 90 -1.23 13.70 -6.11
CA ASP A 90 -0.50 12.45 -6.34
C ASP A 90 -1.37 11.20 -6.06
N LEU A 91 -2.49 11.34 -5.34
CA LEU A 91 -3.35 10.22 -4.96
C LEU A 91 -3.84 9.38 -6.15
N PRO A 92 -4.39 9.97 -7.24
CA PRO A 92 -4.91 9.17 -8.35
C PRO A 92 -3.82 8.33 -9.03
N GLU A 93 -2.60 8.86 -9.13
CA GLU A 93 -1.47 8.12 -9.70
C GLU A 93 -1.06 6.97 -8.77
N MET A 94 -0.96 7.23 -7.47
CA MET A 94 -0.63 6.19 -6.48
C MET A 94 -1.66 5.06 -6.51
N THR A 95 -2.95 5.39 -6.48
CA THR A 95 -4.04 4.42 -6.56
C THR A 95 -3.90 3.55 -7.80
N LYS A 96 -3.67 4.16 -8.97
CA LYS A 96 -3.50 3.44 -10.23
C LYS A 96 -2.28 2.51 -10.23
N GLU A 97 -1.15 2.94 -9.69
CA GLU A 97 0.05 2.10 -9.56
C GLU A 97 -0.21 0.87 -8.69
N LEU A 98 -0.92 1.05 -7.58
CA LEU A 98 -1.28 -0.04 -6.66
C LEU A 98 -2.29 -0.99 -7.27
N GLU A 99 -3.33 -0.48 -7.93
CA GLU A 99 -4.31 -1.29 -8.67
C GLU A 99 -3.62 -2.12 -9.76
N ASN A 100 -2.69 -1.52 -10.49
CA ASN A 100 -1.90 -2.21 -11.50
C ASN A 100 -1.02 -3.31 -10.90
N ALA A 101 -0.37 -3.04 -9.78
CA ALA A 101 0.49 -4.01 -9.09
C ALA A 101 -0.32 -5.22 -8.60
N VAL A 102 -1.48 -4.97 -8.00
CA VAL A 102 -2.44 -5.99 -7.57
C VAL A 102 -2.96 -6.79 -8.77
N SER A 103 -3.45 -6.12 -9.81
CA SER A 103 -4.01 -6.75 -11.02
C SER A 103 -3.00 -7.66 -11.72
N LYS A 104 -1.73 -7.22 -11.82
CA LYS A 104 -0.65 -8.04 -12.40
C LYS A 104 -0.42 -9.31 -11.59
N PHE A 105 -0.42 -9.22 -10.27
CA PHE A 105 -0.22 -10.37 -9.40
C PHE A 105 -1.40 -11.34 -9.46
N THR A 106 -2.63 -10.84 -9.37
CA THR A 106 -3.85 -11.67 -9.37
C THR A 106 -4.03 -12.38 -10.72
N LYS A 107 -3.71 -11.72 -11.84
CA LYS A 107 -3.66 -12.35 -13.17
C LYS A 107 -2.59 -13.44 -13.26
N LYS A 108 -1.39 -13.21 -12.69
CA LYS A 108 -0.30 -14.19 -12.71
C LYS A 108 -0.63 -15.47 -11.94
N ARG A 109 -1.50 -15.39 -10.92
CA ARG A 109 -1.99 -16.55 -10.14
C ARG A 109 -3.07 -17.38 -10.85
N LYS A 110 -3.69 -16.88 -11.93
CA LYS A 110 -4.67 -17.62 -12.73
C LYS A 110 -4.05 -18.55 -13.78
N ARG A 111 -2.72 -18.57 -13.91
CA ARG A 111 -1.99 -19.34 -14.92
C ARG A 111 -1.22 -20.48 -14.28
#